data_AF-A0AAJ0TBN8-F1
#
_entry.id   AF-A0AAJ0TBN8-F1
#
_cell.length_a   1.000
_cell.length_b   1.000
_cell.length_c   1.000
_cell.angle_alpha   90.00
_cell.angle_beta   90.00
_cell.angle_gamma   90.00
#
_symmetry.space_group_name_H-M   'P 1'
#
loop_
_entity.id
_entity.type
_entity.pdbx_description
1 polymer ?
#
loop_
_entity_poly.entity_id
_entity_poly.type
_entity_poly.pdbx_seq_one_letter_code
_entity_poly.pdbx_strand_id
1 'polypeptide(L)'
;MEDIVTRLFKKGKLVTPEALDYINSKKLEEVLLSEITETIITKVAIEKASDIRILKNITSKKKELTAEDFTNFYNIKLEKIREIILQRTQKNFVSVNKLDTTRQEVYVVGIVKDIKNREKTIVELEDVTGTVQVILEKTAEIELDDVIAVKAVSGGKVLFGQQVIYPEMPLRKPSTGRGKACFISDLHLNETPPSAFEKLLQWLETQPIDAIFVAGDIGEKEKFEDMISQYCVEKTVFVIPGELDKEEEYPQTPLEFTKRNIISLSNPAMVEFGGINILIIHNMDMQMLKKRYLGESKQIMHSDHLVLDIVPDIVHFGHSHEPQVTNYKSVTMVNSGSLLGKFAPVIIDLATREAFQDTSWDKS
;
A
#
# COMPACT_ATOMS: atom_id res chain seq x y z
N MET A 1 -29.38 25.73 1.72
CA MET A 1 -28.38 24.77 2.24
C MET A 1 -29.08 23.84 3.19
N GLU A 2 -29.08 22.54 2.90
CA GLU A 2 -29.67 21.55 3.80
C GLU A 2 -28.77 21.37 5.03
N ASP A 3 -29.36 21.38 6.23
CA ASP A 3 -28.64 21.22 7.50
C ASP A 3 -28.01 19.82 7.63
N ILE A 4 -26.87 19.73 8.30
CA ILE A 4 -26.05 18.51 8.39
C ILE A 4 -26.81 17.36 9.07
N VAL A 5 -27.67 17.69 10.04
CA VAL A 5 -28.54 16.74 10.73
C VAL A 5 -29.52 16.10 9.75
N THR A 6 -30.17 16.91 8.91
CA THR A 6 -31.14 16.43 7.91
C THR A 6 -30.49 15.52 6.87
N ARG A 7 -29.26 15.82 6.44
CA ARG A 7 -28.50 14.97 5.49
C ARG A 7 -28.10 13.64 6.10
N LEU A 8 -27.59 13.65 7.34
CA LEU A 8 -27.20 12.43 8.04
C LEU A 8 -28.42 11.56 8.34
N PHE A 9 -29.53 12.18 8.73
CA PHE A 9 -30.80 11.49 8.94
C PHE A 9 -31.31 10.78 7.66
N LYS A 10 -31.23 11.45 6.49
CA LYS A 10 -31.56 10.83 5.18
C LYS A 10 -30.68 9.63 4.84
N LYS A 11 -29.47 9.54 5.39
CA LYS A 11 -28.55 8.39 5.27
C LYS A 11 -28.77 7.32 6.35
N GLY A 12 -29.82 7.48 7.17
CA GLY A 12 -30.16 6.59 8.27
C GLY A 12 -29.23 6.71 9.48
N LYS A 13 -28.57 7.86 9.67
CA LYS A 13 -27.66 8.12 10.80
C LYS A 13 -28.26 9.19 11.71
N LEU A 14 -28.37 8.89 13.00
CA LEU A 14 -28.70 9.84 14.07
C LEU A 14 -27.40 10.44 14.64
N VAL A 15 -27.44 11.65 15.18
CA VAL A 15 -26.24 12.33 15.71
C VAL A 15 -26.51 12.77 17.14
N THR A 16 -25.63 12.42 18.06
CA THR A 16 -25.69 12.90 19.45
C THR A 16 -25.36 14.41 19.53
N PRO A 17 -25.87 15.15 20.54
CA PRO A 17 -25.55 16.57 20.70
C PRO A 17 -24.04 16.84 20.74
N GLU A 18 -23.28 16.04 21.48
CA GLU A 18 -21.84 16.17 21.62
C GLU A 18 -21.09 15.93 20.30
N ALA A 19 -21.60 14.99 19.48
CA ALA A 19 -21.08 14.71 18.15
C ALA A 19 -21.34 15.89 17.18
N LEU A 20 -22.55 16.46 17.24
CA LEU A 20 -22.93 17.59 16.39
C LEU A 20 -22.06 18.82 16.68
N ASP A 21 -21.84 19.12 17.96
CA ASP A 21 -20.94 20.19 18.39
C ASP A 21 -19.51 19.96 17.88
N TYR A 22 -19.02 18.72 17.98
CA TYR A 22 -17.68 18.36 17.51
C TYR A 22 -17.53 18.55 15.99
N ILE A 23 -18.47 18.04 15.19
CA ILE A 23 -18.49 18.18 13.71
C ILE A 23 -18.44 19.65 13.31
N ASN A 24 -19.30 20.46 13.94
CA ASN A 24 -19.36 21.90 13.67
C ASN A 24 -18.06 22.61 14.04
N SER A 25 -17.42 22.24 15.16
CA SER A 25 -16.19 22.87 15.63
C SER A 25 -14.97 22.57 14.75
N LYS A 26 -14.89 21.35 14.20
CA LYS A 26 -13.72 20.86 13.43
C LYS A 26 -13.86 21.02 11.92
N LYS A 27 -15.03 21.45 11.43
CA LYS A 27 -15.35 21.50 9.99
C LYS A 27 -15.01 20.17 9.30
N LEU A 28 -15.32 19.05 9.94
CA LEU A 28 -15.06 17.74 9.38
C LEU A 28 -15.84 17.61 8.07
N GLU A 29 -15.13 17.27 6.99
CA GLU A 29 -15.75 17.05 5.68
C GLU A 29 -16.74 15.88 5.73
N GLU A 30 -17.75 15.88 4.85
CA GLU A 30 -18.74 14.78 4.77
C GLU A 30 -18.11 13.41 4.44
N VAL A 31 -16.89 13.38 3.89
CA VAL A 31 -16.14 12.17 3.53
C VAL A 31 -15.83 11.33 4.78
N LEU A 32 -15.28 11.95 5.83
CA LEU A 32 -14.93 11.26 7.08
C LEU A 32 -16.17 10.71 7.82
N LEU A 33 -17.30 11.43 7.72
CA LEU A 33 -18.57 11.02 8.32
C LEU A 33 -19.25 9.88 7.53
N SER A 34 -18.88 9.69 6.26
CA SER A 34 -19.37 8.57 5.47
C SER A 34 -18.81 7.23 5.96
N GLU A 35 -17.58 7.25 6.48
CA GLU A 35 -16.82 6.10 6.99
C GLU A 35 -17.27 5.66 8.40
N ILE A 36 -18.03 6.49 9.13
CA ILE A 36 -18.62 6.11 10.43
C ILE A 36 -19.77 5.13 10.21
N THR A 37 -19.67 3.91 10.74
CA THR A 37 -20.64 2.85 10.47
C THR A 37 -21.83 2.86 11.43
N GLU A 38 -21.71 3.59 12.56
CA GLU A 38 -22.73 3.68 13.60
C GLU A 38 -24.03 4.31 13.09
N THR A 39 -25.14 3.66 13.42
CA THR A 39 -26.49 4.21 13.26
C THR A 39 -26.69 5.45 14.12
N ILE A 40 -25.97 5.56 15.24
CA ILE A 40 -25.95 6.74 16.13
C ILE A 40 -24.52 7.27 16.20
N ILE A 41 -24.26 8.41 15.58
CA ILE A 41 -22.95 9.06 15.59
C ILE A 41 -22.69 9.69 16.96
N THR A 42 -21.72 9.14 17.67
CA THR A 42 -21.19 9.69 18.93
C THR A 42 -19.91 10.50 18.70
N LYS A 43 -19.56 11.39 19.63
CA LYS A 43 -18.28 12.10 19.59
C LYS A 43 -17.10 11.11 19.48
N VAL A 44 -17.15 10.02 20.24
CA VAL A 44 -16.14 8.96 20.25
C VAL A 44 -16.01 8.30 18.86
N ALA A 45 -17.13 8.00 18.21
CA ALA A 45 -17.12 7.41 16.87
C ALA A 45 -16.52 8.34 15.81
N ILE A 46 -16.75 9.65 15.94
CA ILE A 46 -16.14 10.64 15.04
C ILE A 46 -14.65 10.80 15.33
N GLU A 47 -14.24 10.80 16.60
CA GLU A 47 -12.82 10.83 16.97
C GLU A 47 -12.09 9.59 16.44
N LYS A 48 -12.70 8.39 16.54
CA LYS A 48 -12.19 7.16 15.93
C LYS A 48 -12.11 7.26 14.41
N ALA A 49 -13.17 7.76 13.75
CA ALA A 49 -13.13 7.96 12.29
C ALA A 49 -12.10 9.01 11.87
N SER A 50 -11.83 10.03 12.71
CA SER A 50 -10.78 11.02 12.44
C SER A 50 -9.37 10.47 12.49
N ASP A 51 -9.19 9.26 13.02
CA ASP A 51 -7.93 8.53 13.00
C ASP A 51 -7.72 7.67 11.76
N ILE A 52 -8.73 7.59 10.89
CA ILE A 52 -8.72 6.78 9.68
C ILE A 52 -8.64 7.73 8.48
N ARG A 53 -7.64 7.53 7.63
CA ARG A 53 -7.54 8.24 6.35
C ARG A 53 -7.10 7.27 5.27
N ILE A 54 -7.91 7.13 4.23
CA ILE A 54 -7.52 6.37 3.04
C ILE A 54 -6.57 7.24 2.22
N LEU A 55 -5.28 6.90 2.23
CA LEU A 55 -4.24 7.66 1.53
C LEU A 55 -4.10 7.24 0.07
N LYS A 56 -4.30 5.94 -0.22
CA LYS A 56 -4.30 5.39 -1.58
C LYS A 56 -5.34 4.30 -1.73
N ASN A 57 -6.20 4.46 -2.73
CA ASN A 57 -7.20 3.48 -3.12
C ASN A 57 -7.58 3.66 -4.59
N ILE A 58 -7.40 2.62 -5.40
CA ILE A 58 -7.69 2.61 -6.83
C ILE A 58 -9.13 2.12 -7.02
N THR A 59 -10.07 3.05 -7.15
CA THR A 59 -11.52 2.74 -7.16
C THR A 59 -12.10 2.48 -8.54
N SER A 60 -11.40 2.89 -9.61
CA SER A 60 -11.85 2.68 -10.97
C SER A 60 -10.67 2.63 -11.93
N LYS A 61 -10.93 2.03 -13.09
CA LYS A 61 -9.96 1.92 -14.17
C LYS A 61 -10.55 2.46 -15.47
N LYS A 62 -9.70 3.07 -16.28
CA LYS A 62 -10.11 3.61 -17.58
C LYS A 62 -10.27 2.45 -18.56
N LYS A 63 -11.41 2.40 -19.27
CA LYS A 63 -11.71 1.33 -20.23
C LYS A 63 -10.97 1.51 -21.57
N GLU A 64 -10.68 2.75 -21.94
CA GLU A 64 -10.03 3.09 -23.20
C GLU A 64 -8.78 3.94 -22.94
N LEU A 65 -7.65 3.50 -23.46
CA LEU A 65 -6.34 4.14 -23.28
C LEU A 65 -5.91 4.85 -24.57
N THR A 66 -5.34 6.03 -24.42
CA THR A 66 -4.68 6.80 -25.49
C THR A 66 -3.17 6.76 -25.30
N ALA A 67 -2.39 7.01 -26.36
CA ALA A 67 -0.92 7.10 -26.25
C ALA A 67 -0.46 8.18 -25.23
N GLU A 68 -1.27 9.23 -25.04
CA GLU A 68 -1.01 10.27 -24.05
C GLU A 68 -1.13 9.73 -22.62
N ASP A 69 -2.08 8.83 -22.35
CA ASP A 69 -2.22 8.20 -21.02
C ASP A 69 -0.95 7.42 -20.64
N PHE A 70 -0.35 6.67 -21.59
CA PHE A 70 0.91 5.95 -21.37
C PHE A 70 2.04 6.93 -21.05
N THR A 71 2.18 7.97 -21.86
CA THR A 71 3.22 8.99 -21.68
C THR A 71 3.10 9.67 -20.32
N ASN A 72 1.88 10.05 -19.94
CA ASN A 72 1.60 10.68 -18.65
C ASN A 72 1.89 9.74 -17.48
N PHE A 73 1.49 8.47 -17.57
CA PHE A 73 1.76 7.47 -16.54
C PHE A 73 3.26 7.32 -16.25
N TYR A 74 4.08 7.09 -17.28
CA TYR A 74 5.53 6.93 -17.10
C TYR A 74 6.23 8.23 -16.70
N ASN A 75 5.77 9.39 -17.19
CA ASN A 75 6.30 10.69 -16.74
C ASN A 75 6.02 10.92 -15.24
N ILE A 76 4.81 10.62 -14.77
CA ILE A 76 4.48 10.73 -13.34
C ILE A 76 5.34 9.77 -12.51
N LYS A 77 5.53 8.53 -12.97
CA LYS A 77 6.40 7.54 -12.34
C LYS A 77 7.82 8.07 -12.19
N LEU A 78 8.40 8.56 -13.30
CA LEU A 78 9.75 9.12 -13.34
C LEU A 78 9.89 10.30 -12.38
N GLU A 79 8.99 11.29 -12.46
CA GLU A 79 9.09 12.50 -11.64
C GLU A 79 8.99 12.18 -10.14
N LYS A 80 7.99 11.39 -9.71
CA LYS A 80 7.83 11.05 -8.29
C LYS A 80 9.05 10.29 -7.73
N ILE A 81 9.56 9.29 -8.45
CA ILE A 81 10.71 8.52 -7.97
C ILE A 81 12.00 9.35 -8.04
N ARG A 82 12.16 10.17 -9.08
CA ARG A 82 13.26 11.13 -9.24
C ARG A 82 13.32 12.09 -8.04
N GLU A 83 12.18 12.64 -7.62
CA GLU A 83 12.09 13.51 -6.43
C GLU A 83 12.60 12.82 -5.17
N ILE A 84 12.20 11.56 -4.92
CA ILE A 84 12.68 10.77 -3.77
C ILE A 84 14.21 10.60 -3.82
N ILE A 85 14.76 10.24 -4.99
CA ILE A 85 16.21 10.07 -5.17
C ILE A 85 16.95 11.40 -4.91
N LEU A 86 16.47 12.50 -5.49
CA LEU A 86 17.07 13.83 -5.35
C LEU A 86 17.13 14.27 -3.89
N GLN A 87 16.01 14.16 -3.17
CA GLN A 87 15.90 14.56 -1.77
C GLN A 87 16.86 13.77 -0.88
N ARG A 88 17.05 12.47 -1.14
CA ARG A 88 17.92 11.60 -0.33
C ARG A 88 19.40 11.79 -0.62
N THR A 89 19.77 12.06 -1.87
CA THR A 89 21.18 12.05 -2.30
C THR A 89 21.85 13.41 -2.22
N GLN A 90 21.09 14.51 -2.33
CA GLN A 90 21.61 15.89 -2.33
C GLN A 90 22.76 16.09 -3.34
N LYS A 91 22.66 15.44 -4.51
CA LYS A 91 23.61 15.53 -5.63
C LYS A 91 23.05 16.40 -6.75
N ASN A 92 23.94 16.90 -7.59
CA ASN A 92 23.57 17.62 -8.80
C ASN A 92 23.36 16.63 -9.94
N PHE A 93 22.10 16.43 -10.32
CA PHE A 93 21.75 15.57 -11.45
C PHE A 93 21.67 16.36 -12.75
N VAL A 94 22.14 15.75 -13.83
CA VAL A 94 22.12 16.32 -15.18
C VAL A 94 21.10 15.58 -16.04
N SER A 95 20.39 16.34 -16.89
CA SER A 95 19.52 15.76 -17.92
C SER A 95 20.34 15.09 -19.02
N VAL A 96 19.78 14.06 -19.64
CA VAL A 96 20.46 13.27 -20.68
C VAL A 96 20.95 14.15 -21.84
N ASN A 97 20.15 15.11 -22.29
CA ASN A 97 20.53 16.00 -23.40
C ASN A 97 21.66 17.00 -23.08
N LYS A 98 22.02 17.17 -21.80
CA LYS A 98 23.09 18.08 -21.34
C LYS A 98 24.38 17.35 -21.03
N LEU A 99 24.45 16.05 -21.29
CA LEU A 99 25.68 15.28 -21.10
C LEU A 99 26.75 15.80 -22.04
N ASP A 100 27.86 16.23 -21.44
CA ASP A 100 29.02 16.71 -22.18
C ASP A 100 29.97 15.56 -22.52
N THR A 101 30.99 15.85 -23.31
CA THR A 101 32.01 14.88 -23.71
C THR A 101 33.24 14.88 -22.78
N THR A 102 33.19 15.56 -21.62
CA THR A 102 34.42 16.02 -20.93
C THR A 102 35.03 15.02 -19.94
N ARG A 103 34.67 13.73 -19.99
CA ARG A 103 35.15 12.70 -19.02
C ARG A 103 34.95 13.07 -17.55
N GLN A 104 33.91 13.86 -17.27
CA GLN A 104 33.56 14.24 -15.91
C GLN A 104 32.63 13.21 -15.26
N GLU A 105 32.63 13.23 -13.93
CA GLU A 105 31.67 12.50 -13.11
C GLU A 105 30.30 13.18 -13.19
N VAL A 106 29.26 12.39 -13.47
CA VAL A 106 27.89 12.83 -13.64
C VAL A 106 26.92 11.95 -12.85
N TYR A 107 25.80 12.52 -12.46
CA TYR A 107 24.66 11.81 -11.89
C TYR A 107 23.47 11.97 -12.84
N VAL A 108 22.92 10.85 -13.30
CA VAL A 108 21.73 10.83 -14.16
C VAL A 108 20.62 10.04 -13.49
N VAL A 109 19.37 10.40 -13.75
CA VAL A 109 18.17 9.65 -13.37
C VAL A 109 17.38 9.36 -14.62
N GLY A 110 16.91 8.13 -14.80
CA GLY A 110 16.05 7.77 -15.91
C GLY A 110 15.29 6.48 -15.65
N ILE A 111 14.31 6.22 -16.51
CA ILE A 111 13.62 4.94 -16.63
C ILE A 111 14.51 3.99 -17.44
N VAL A 112 14.57 2.73 -17.04
CA VAL A 112 15.27 1.68 -17.78
C VAL A 112 14.43 1.22 -18.97
N LYS A 113 14.83 1.64 -20.17
CA LYS A 113 14.16 1.35 -21.44
C LYS A 113 14.53 -0.01 -22.03
N ASP A 114 15.81 -0.41 -21.92
CA ASP A 114 16.34 -1.67 -22.44
C ASP A 114 17.48 -2.17 -21.55
N ILE A 115 17.65 -3.49 -21.48
CA ILE A 115 18.67 -4.16 -20.66
C ILE A 115 19.35 -5.26 -21.47
N LYS A 116 20.68 -5.23 -21.49
CA LYS A 116 21.52 -6.26 -22.09
C LYS A 116 22.48 -6.80 -21.03
N ASN A 117 22.24 -8.04 -20.61
CA ASN A 117 23.11 -8.77 -19.70
C ASN A 117 24.09 -9.64 -20.52
N ARG A 118 25.37 -9.28 -20.51
CA ARG A 118 26.48 -10.11 -21.03
C ARG A 118 27.45 -10.40 -19.88
N GLU A 119 28.73 -10.11 -20.05
CA GLU A 119 29.71 -10.08 -18.94
C GLU A 119 29.45 -8.90 -17.98
N LYS A 120 28.83 -7.84 -18.49
CA LYS A 120 28.40 -6.65 -17.73
C LYS A 120 26.92 -6.38 -18.01
N THR A 121 26.28 -5.68 -17.10
CA THR A 121 24.93 -5.14 -17.29
C THR A 121 25.03 -3.83 -18.05
N ILE A 122 24.39 -3.76 -19.22
CA ILE A 122 24.27 -2.55 -20.04
C ILE A 122 22.80 -2.15 -20.04
N VAL A 123 22.50 -0.92 -19.66
CA VAL A 123 21.13 -0.39 -19.64
C VAL A 123 21.03 0.81 -20.58
N GLU A 124 19.87 0.97 -21.22
CA GLU A 124 19.49 2.23 -21.87
C GLU A 124 18.58 3.00 -20.91
N LEU A 125 19.03 4.15 -20.44
CA LEU A 125 18.25 5.04 -19.58
C LEU A 125 17.56 6.12 -20.40
N GLU A 126 16.30 6.37 -20.10
CA GLU A 126 15.46 7.38 -20.73
C GLU A 126 14.98 8.41 -19.70
N ASP A 127 15.15 9.69 -20.00
CA ASP A 127 14.45 10.79 -19.32
C ASP A 127 13.61 11.58 -20.34
N VAL A 128 12.88 12.60 -19.88
CA VAL A 128 12.06 13.46 -20.75
C VAL A 128 12.84 14.19 -21.85
N THR A 129 14.18 14.16 -21.81
CA THR A 129 15.06 14.88 -22.74
C THR A 129 15.75 13.96 -23.76
N GLY A 130 15.78 12.65 -23.54
CA GLY A 130 16.37 11.68 -24.46
C GLY A 130 16.83 10.38 -23.79
N THR A 131 17.61 9.59 -24.54
CA THR A 131 18.15 8.31 -24.06
C THR A 131 19.68 8.29 -24.01
N VAL A 132 20.24 7.52 -23.08
CA VAL A 132 21.68 7.29 -22.95
C VAL A 132 21.99 5.85 -22.56
N GLN A 133 23.01 5.29 -23.20
CA GLN A 133 23.52 3.98 -22.83
C GLN A 133 24.47 4.07 -21.62
N VAL A 134 24.26 3.20 -20.64
CA VAL A 134 25.08 3.08 -19.43
C VAL A 134 25.64 1.67 -19.34
N ILE A 135 26.96 1.57 -19.25
CA ILE A 135 27.67 0.29 -19.05
C ILE A 135 28.09 0.23 -17.57
N LEU A 136 27.49 -0.67 -16.80
CA LEU A 136 27.77 -0.80 -15.38
C LEU A 136 29.08 -1.56 -15.12
N GLU A 137 29.86 -1.09 -14.15
CA GLU A 137 31.10 -1.74 -13.72
C GLU A 137 30.84 -3.13 -13.10
N LYS A 138 29.69 -3.30 -12.44
CA LYS A 138 29.24 -4.54 -11.81
C LYS A 138 27.88 -4.94 -12.37
N THR A 139 27.59 -6.24 -12.36
CA THR A 139 26.24 -6.73 -12.62
C THR A 139 25.28 -6.20 -11.56
N ALA A 140 24.06 -5.90 -11.96
CA ALA A 140 23.01 -5.38 -11.09
C ALA A 140 21.67 -6.03 -11.45
N GLU A 141 20.87 -6.33 -10.43
CA GLU A 141 19.48 -6.78 -10.59
C GLU A 141 18.61 -5.56 -10.89
N ILE A 142 18.42 -5.29 -12.18
CA ILE A 142 17.62 -4.18 -12.71
C ILE A 142 16.58 -4.79 -13.63
N GLU A 143 15.36 -4.26 -13.57
CA GLU A 143 14.25 -4.66 -14.42
C GLU A 143 13.86 -3.54 -15.37
N LEU A 144 13.12 -3.89 -16.42
CA LEU A 144 12.56 -2.88 -17.32
C LEU A 144 11.65 -1.95 -16.53
N ASP A 145 11.56 -0.70 -16.98
CA ASP A 145 10.77 0.35 -16.37
C ASP A 145 11.19 0.76 -14.95
N ASP A 146 12.26 0.20 -14.38
CA ASP A 146 12.85 0.69 -13.13
C ASP A 146 13.28 2.14 -13.29
N VAL A 147 12.99 2.98 -12.29
CA VAL A 147 13.53 4.34 -12.23
C VAL A 147 14.76 4.33 -11.33
N ILE A 148 15.93 4.52 -11.92
CA ILE A 148 17.20 4.47 -11.21
C ILE A 148 18.02 5.74 -11.43
N ALA A 149 18.82 6.06 -10.43
CA ALA A 149 19.93 6.98 -10.59
C ALA A 149 21.23 6.21 -10.83
N VAL A 150 22.13 6.77 -11.64
CA VAL A 150 23.47 6.22 -11.83
C VAL A 150 24.52 7.30 -11.63
N LYS A 151 25.49 7.01 -10.76
CA LYS A 151 26.77 7.73 -10.70
C LYS A 151 27.66 7.18 -11.81
N ALA A 152 28.08 8.02 -12.75
CA ALA A 152 28.83 7.58 -13.90
C ALA A 152 29.94 8.56 -14.30
N VAL A 153 30.85 8.11 -15.17
CA VAL A 153 31.80 8.97 -15.88
C VAL A 153 31.38 9.07 -17.35
N SER A 154 31.31 10.30 -17.88
CA SER A 154 30.96 10.52 -19.29
C SER A 154 32.04 9.98 -20.23
N GLY A 155 31.66 9.11 -21.16
CA GLY A 155 32.52 8.53 -22.20
C GLY A 155 32.22 9.07 -23.59
N GLY A 156 31.64 10.27 -23.72
CA GLY A 156 31.15 10.80 -24.99
C GLY A 156 29.68 10.44 -25.21
N LYS A 157 29.39 9.36 -25.95
CA LYS A 157 28.01 8.90 -26.22
C LYS A 157 27.47 7.85 -25.23
N VAL A 158 28.34 7.36 -24.35
CA VAL A 158 28.02 6.32 -23.37
C VAL A 158 28.46 6.77 -21.99
N LEU A 159 27.80 6.26 -20.96
CA LEU A 159 28.18 6.47 -19.56
C LEU A 159 28.81 5.19 -19.00
N PHE A 160 29.92 5.33 -18.30
CA PHE A 160 30.50 4.25 -17.51
C PHE A 160 29.97 4.34 -16.09
N GLY A 161 28.98 3.49 -15.77
CA GLY A 161 28.25 3.53 -14.50
C GLY A 161 29.03 2.86 -13.37
N GLN A 162 29.42 3.66 -12.39
CA GLN A 162 30.17 3.22 -11.20
C GLN A 162 29.24 2.68 -10.10
N GLN A 163 28.05 3.27 -9.98
CA GLN A 163 27.12 2.93 -8.91
C GLN A 163 25.67 3.18 -9.34
N VAL A 164 24.84 2.16 -9.16
CA VAL A 164 23.37 2.27 -9.26
C VAL A 164 22.81 2.74 -7.91
N ILE A 165 21.90 3.69 -7.96
CA ILE A 165 21.29 4.34 -6.81
C ILE A 165 19.77 4.19 -6.94
N TYR A 166 19.17 3.40 -6.04
CA TYR A 166 17.73 3.27 -5.89
C TYR A 166 17.17 4.36 -4.97
N PRO A 167 15.86 4.68 -5.05
CA PRO A 167 15.24 5.66 -4.14
C PRO A 167 15.36 5.25 -2.67
N GLU A 168 15.20 3.95 -2.36
CA GLU A 168 15.29 3.36 -1.02
C GLU A 168 14.27 3.87 0.02
N MET A 169 14.10 3.08 1.08
CA MET A 169 13.47 3.52 2.32
C MET A 169 14.43 4.41 3.13
N PRO A 170 13.95 5.55 3.68
CA PRO A 170 14.76 6.38 4.57
C PRO A 170 15.05 5.67 5.88
N LEU A 171 16.26 5.89 6.42
CA LEU A 171 16.58 5.49 7.79
C LEU A 171 15.90 6.46 8.76
N ARG A 172 15.00 5.94 9.58
CA ARG A 172 14.22 6.73 10.55
C ARG A 172 13.94 5.91 11.80
N LYS A 173 13.50 6.59 12.87
CA LYS A 173 12.86 5.89 14.00
C LYS A 173 11.47 5.42 13.58
N PRO A 174 10.99 4.27 14.07
CA PRO A 174 9.60 3.86 13.86
C PRO A 174 8.64 4.96 14.34
N SER A 175 7.62 5.27 13.54
CA SER A 175 6.52 6.11 14.03
C SER A 175 5.71 5.35 15.08
N THR A 176 5.13 6.10 16.01
CA THR A 176 4.22 5.58 17.03
C THR A 176 2.87 6.26 16.87
N GLY A 177 1.81 5.51 17.08
CA GLY A 177 0.43 5.95 16.95
C GLY A 177 -0.41 5.55 18.15
N ARG A 178 -1.68 5.26 17.92
CA ARG A 178 -2.63 4.82 18.94
C ARG A 178 -3.54 3.69 18.44
N GLY A 179 -4.04 2.90 19.37
CA GLY A 179 -4.92 1.77 19.09
C GLY A 179 -4.17 0.48 18.79
N LYS A 180 -4.94 -0.59 18.61
CA LYS A 180 -4.43 -1.93 18.25
C LYS A 180 -5.12 -2.45 17.01
N ALA A 181 -4.35 -3.09 16.13
CA ALA A 181 -4.86 -3.68 14.91
C ALA A 181 -4.41 -5.14 14.78
N CYS A 182 -5.28 -5.98 14.23
CA CYS A 182 -4.94 -7.35 13.86
C CYS A 182 -4.77 -7.47 12.35
N PHE A 183 -3.77 -8.24 11.91
CA PHE A 183 -3.42 -8.45 10.51
C PHE A 183 -3.59 -9.94 10.16
N ILE A 184 -4.40 -10.23 9.15
CA ILE A 184 -4.74 -11.57 8.67
C ILE A 184 -4.78 -11.61 7.13
N SER A 185 -4.61 -12.77 6.51
CA SER A 185 -4.58 -12.92 5.05
C SER A 185 -4.96 -14.35 4.65
N ASP A 186 -5.19 -14.57 3.35
CA ASP A 186 -5.24 -15.91 2.76
C ASP A 186 -6.26 -16.83 3.45
N LEU A 187 -7.48 -16.34 3.63
CA LEU A 187 -8.56 -17.04 4.34
C LEU A 187 -9.11 -18.25 3.56
N HIS A 188 -9.16 -18.16 2.23
CA HIS A 188 -9.59 -19.23 1.32
C HIS A 188 -10.90 -19.92 1.76
N LEU A 189 -11.95 -19.15 2.05
CA LEU A 189 -13.18 -19.64 2.69
C LEU A 189 -13.99 -20.65 1.88
N ASN A 190 -13.66 -20.80 0.59
CA ASN A 190 -14.16 -21.83 -0.33
C ASN A 190 -13.58 -23.22 -0.04
N GLU A 191 -12.41 -23.29 0.59
CA GLU A 191 -11.69 -24.54 0.89
C GLU A 191 -11.49 -24.73 2.40
N THR A 192 -11.34 -23.64 3.15
CA THR A 192 -11.15 -23.64 4.59
C THR A 192 -12.37 -24.23 5.31
N PRO A 193 -12.18 -25.17 6.26
CA PRO A 193 -13.27 -25.70 7.07
C PRO A 193 -14.06 -24.58 7.76
N PRO A 194 -15.41 -24.55 7.68
CA PRO A 194 -16.20 -23.48 8.28
C PRO A 194 -15.93 -23.24 9.76
N SER A 195 -15.65 -24.32 10.51
CA SER A 195 -15.32 -24.25 11.94
C SER A 195 -14.01 -23.51 12.23
N ALA A 196 -13.03 -23.55 11.33
CA ALA A 196 -11.75 -22.86 11.52
C ALA A 196 -11.93 -21.34 11.46
N PHE A 197 -12.70 -20.86 10.47
CA PHE A 197 -12.99 -19.43 10.36
C PHE A 197 -13.89 -18.96 11.51
N GLU A 198 -14.87 -19.76 11.93
CA GLU A 198 -15.70 -19.44 13.10
C GLU A 198 -14.88 -19.30 14.39
N LYS A 199 -13.95 -20.25 14.66
CA LYS A 199 -13.01 -20.16 15.79
C LYS A 199 -12.17 -18.89 15.74
N LEU A 200 -11.64 -18.55 14.55
CA LEU A 200 -10.87 -17.32 14.35
C LEU A 200 -11.71 -16.08 14.70
N LEU A 201 -12.97 -16.01 14.23
CA LEU A 201 -13.83 -14.87 14.48
C LEU A 201 -14.24 -14.75 15.95
N GLN A 202 -14.55 -15.87 16.62
CA GLN A 202 -14.81 -15.90 18.06
C GLN A 202 -13.59 -15.41 18.85
N TRP A 203 -12.39 -15.83 18.46
CA TRP A 203 -11.16 -15.32 19.06
C TRP A 203 -10.99 -13.82 18.81
N LEU A 204 -11.13 -13.36 17.55
CA LEU A 204 -11.00 -11.94 17.17
C LEU A 204 -11.98 -11.06 17.95
N GLU A 205 -13.22 -11.49 18.14
CA GLU A 205 -14.24 -10.78 18.91
C GLU A 205 -13.75 -10.43 20.32
N THR A 206 -13.07 -11.37 20.99
CA THR A 206 -12.54 -11.17 22.35
C THR A 206 -11.30 -10.27 22.42
N GLN A 207 -10.62 -10.02 21.29
CA GLN A 207 -9.39 -9.25 21.29
C GLN A 207 -9.67 -7.74 21.46
N PRO A 208 -8.90 -7.02 22.30
CA PRO A 208 -9.02 -5.58 22.49
C PRO A 208 -8.33 -4.81 21.34
N ILE A 209 -8.83 -5.05 20.12
CA ILE A 209 -8.38 -4.43 18.87
C ILE A 209 -9.48 -3.53 18.30
N ASP A 210 -9.07 -2.43 17.69
CA ASP A 210 -9.95 -1.44 17.06
C ASP A 210 -10.21 -1.77 15.59
N ALA A 211 -9.25 -2.41 14.91
CA ALA A 211 -9.35 -2.74 13.49
C ALA A 211 -8.76 -4.12 13.14
N ILE A 212 -9.29 -4.71 12.08
CA ILE A 212 -8.79 -5.93 11.43
C ILE A 212 -8.40 -5.54 10.00
N PHE A 213 -7.21 -5.96 9.57
CA PHE A 213 -6.72 -5.79 8.22
C PHE A 213 -6.62 -7.16 7.55
N VAL A 214 -7.23 -7.30 6.37
CA VAL A 214 -7.30 -8.55 5.61
C VAL A 214 -6.60 -8.36 4.26
N ALA A 215 -5.44 -9.00 4.08
CA ALA A 215 -4.65 -8.91 2.86
C ALA A 215 -4.99 -10.01 1.84
N GLY A 216 -6.19 -9.97 1.27
CA GLY A 216 -6.59 -10.76 0.11
C GLY A 216 -6.84 -12.26 0.34
N ASP A 217 -7.22 -12.92 -0.75
CA ASP A 217 -7.59 -14.33 -0.85
C ASP A 217 -8.64 -14.76 0.17
N ILE A 218 -9.79 -14.09 0.10
CA ILE A 218 -10.98 -14.36 0.91
C ILE A 218 -11.68 -15.64 0.42
N GLY A 219 -11.84 -15.81 -0.89
CA GLY A 219 -12.49 -16.97 -1.53
C GLY A 219 -14.01 -16.89 -1.60
N GLU A 220 -14.70 -16.88 -0.46
CA GLU A 220 -16.18 -16.72 -0.40
C GLU A 220 -16.56 -15.38 0.24
N LYS A 221 -16.71 -14.34 -0.59
CA LYS A 221 -17.00 -12.96 -0.15
C LYS A 221 -18.29 -12.83 0.67
N GLU A 222 -19.39 -13.44 0.23
CA GLU A 222 -20.69 -13.36 0.91
C GLU A 222 -20.62 -13.98 2.30
N LYS A 223 -19.99 -15.15 2.42
CA LYS A 223 -19.76 -15.85 3.69
C LYS A 223 -18.88 -15.03 4.64
N PHE A 224 -17.80 -14.43 4.12
CA PHE A 224 -16.96 -13.51 4.88
C PHE A 224 -17.78 -12.34 5.44
N GLU A 225 -18.58 -11.70 4.58
CA GLU A 225 -19.40 -10.55 4.93
C GLU A 225 -20.43 -10.86 6.02
N ASP A 226 -21.14 -11.99 5.88
CA ASP A 226 -22.14 -12.43 6.85
C ASP A 226 -21.52 -12.77 8.21
N MET A 227 -20.41 -13.51 8.23
CA MET A 227 -19.78 -13.92 9.48
C MET A 227 -19.08 -12.75 10.19
N ILE A 228 -18.42 -11.83 9.47
CA ILE A 228 -17.88 -10.60 10.06
C ILE A 228 -18.99 -9.75 10.68
N SER A 229 -20.16 -9.70 10.04
CA SER A 229 -21.34 -8.99 10.56
C SER A 229 -21.97 -9.65 11.77
N GLN A 230 -21.63 -10.91 12.06
CA GLN A 230 -22.13 -11.62 13.23
C GLN A 230 -21.17 -11.46 14.42
N TYR A 231 -19.87 -11.59 14.19
CA TYR A 231 -18.86 -11.70 15.26
C TYR A 231 -18.04 -10.42 15.50
N CYS A 232 -17.86 -9.57 14.48
CA CYS A 232 -16.92 -8.45 14.52
C CYS A 232 -17.60 -7.10 14.23
N VAL A 233 -18.83 -6.92 14.70
CA VAL A 233 -19.68 -5.74 14.41
C VAL A 233 -19.05 -4.42 14.86
N GLU A 234 -18.40 -4.42 16.03
CA GLU A 234 -17.80 -3.23 16.65
C GLU A 234 -16.38 -2.93 16.14
N LYS A 235 -15.87 -3.75 15.21
CA LYS A 235 -14.51 -3.63 14.67
C LYS A 235 -14.56 -3.12 13.24
N THR A 236 -13.64 -2.22 12.89
CA THR A 236 -13.45 -1.80 11.50
C THR A 236 -12.62 -2.86 10.77
N VAL A 237 -13.11 -3.36 9.65
CA VAL A 237 -12.43 -4.39 8.85
C VAL A 237 -11.99 -3.78 7.53
N PHE A 238 -10.69 -3.57 7.36
CA PHE A 238 -10.10 -3.21 6.08
C PHE A 238 -9.79 -4.47 5.30
N VAL A 239 -10.19 -4.51 4.03
CA VAL A 239 -9.98 -5.69 3.19
C VAL A 239 -9.56 -5.26 1.79
N ILE A 240 -8.57 -5.95 1.24
CA ILE A 240 -8.20 -5.84 -0.18
C ILE A 240 -8.50 -7.19 -0.86
N PRO A 241 -8.74 -7.22 -2.19
CA PRO A 241 -8.78 -8.48 -2.93
C PRO A 241 -7.40 -9.13 -3.04
N GLY A 242 -7.37 -10.46 -3.17
CA GLY A 242 -6.24 -11.23 -3.67
C GLY A 242 -6.51 -11.84 -5.05
N GLU A 243 -5.62 -12.72 -5.50
CA GLU A 243 -5.76 -13.39 -6.80
C GLU A 243 -7.00 -14.30 -6.85
N LEU A 244 -7.38 -14.91 -5.73
CA LEU A 244 -8.56 -15.78 -5.64
C LEU A 244 -9.88 -14.99 -5.71
N ASP A 245 -9.90 -13.75 -5.25
CA ASP A 245 -11.13 -12.96 -5.11
C ASP A 245 -11.56 -12.28 -6.41
N LYS A 246 -10.59 -11.96 -7.26
CA LYS A 246 -10.79 -11.28 -8.53
C LYS A 246 -9.78 -11.77 -9.56
N GLU A 247 -10.26 -12.27 -10.69
CA GLU A 247 -9.45 -12.55 -11.88
C GLU A 247 -8.90 -11.28 -12.57
N GLU A 248 -9.09 -10.10 -11.97
CA GLU A 248 -8.57 -8.83 -12.45
C GLU A 248 -7.05 -8.77 -12.31
N GLU A 249 -6.36 -8.31 -13.36
CA GLU A 249 -4.92 -8.10 -13.30
C GLU A 249 -4.53 -6.98 -12.33
N TYR A 250 -3.40 -7.17 -11.65
CA TYR A 250 -2.82 -6.20 -10.73
C TYR A 250 -2.56 -4.83 -11.41
N PRO A 251 -2.91 -3.71 -10.74
CA PRO A 251 -3.57 -3.60 -9.43
C PRO A 251 -5.07 -3.91 -9.51
N GLN A 252 -5.69 -4.39 -8.43
CA GLN A 252 -7.12 -4.75 -8.42
C GLN A 252 -7.98 -3.68 -7.74
N THR A 253 -9.19 -3.48 -8.25
CA THR A 253 -10.18 -2.57 -7.63
C THR A 253 -10.84 -3.19 -6.39
N PRO A 254 -11.42 -2.40 -5.47
CA PRO A 254 -12.12 -2.92 -4.29
C PRO A 254 -13.21 -3.96 -4.63
N LEU A 255 -13.40 -4.93 -3.73
CA LEU A 255 -14.57 -5.81 -3.73
C LEU A 255 -15.83 -5.05 -3.29
N GLU A 256 -17.01 -5.51 -3.70
CA GLU A 256 -18.28 -4.90 -3.30
C GLU A 256 -18.84 -5.59 -2.05
N PHE A 257 -18.89 -4.85 -0.95
CA PHE A 257 -19.56 -5.26 0.29
C PHE A 257 -20.72 -4.29 0.58
N THR A 258 -21.80 -4.83 1.14
CA THR A 258 -22.98 -4.09 1.60
C THR A 258 -22.84 -3.59 3.05
N LYS A 259 -22.01 -4.28 3.86
CA LYS A 259 -21.83 -3.98 5.29
C LYS A 259 -20.85 -2.83 5.49
N ARG A 260 -21.26 -1.86 6.30
CA ARG A 260 -20.51 -0.61 6.48
C ARG A 260 -19.20 -0.79 7.25
N ASN A 261 -19.12 -1.74 8.20
CA ASN A 261 -17.90 -2.03 8.96
C ASN A 261 -16.81 -2.72 8.14
N ILE A 262 -17.11 -3.12 6.91
CA ILE A 262 -16.14 -3.65 5.96
C ILE A 262 -15.76 -2.54 4.98
N ILE A 263 -14.55 -2.02 5.11
CA ILE A 263 -13.95 -1.03 4.24
C ILE A 263 -13.11 -1.77 3.20
N SER A 264 -13.71 -1.98 2.04
CA SER A 264 -13.04 -2.58 0.88
C SER A 264 -12.14 -1.58 0.18
N LEU A 265 -10.91 -1.99 -0.09
CA LEU A 265 -9.87 -1.18 -0.71
C LEU A 265 -9.26 -1.92 -1.90
N SER A 266 -8.54 -1.20 -2.75
CA SER A 266 -7.79 -1.78 -3.86
C SER A 266 -6.61 -2.61 -3.39
N ASN A 267 -6.13 -3.51 -4.24
CA ASN A 267 -4.83 -4.14 -4.08
C ASN A 267 -3.83 -3.48 -5.06
N PRO A 268 -2.87 -2.66 -4.58
CA PRO A 268 -2.57 -2.33 -3.19
C PRO A 268 -3.39 -1.13 -2.67
N ALA A 269 -3.34 -0.88 -1.36
CA ALA A 269 -3.92 0.32 -0.73
C ALA A 269 -3.09 0.83 0.45
N MET A 270 -3.19 2.13 0.74
CA MET A 270 -2.53 2.76 1.88
C MET A 270 -3.58 3.42 2.77
N VAL A 271 -3.54 3.09 4.06
CA VAL A 271 -4.44 3.63 5.09
C VAL A 271 -3.60 4.22 6.21
N GLU A 272 -3.88 5.46 6.62
CA GLU A 272 -3.45 5.94 7.92
C GLU A 272 -4.47 5.51 8.96
N PHE A 273 -4.02 4.78 9.97
CA PHE A 273 -4.87 4.33 11.08
C PHE A 273 -4.17 4.64 12.41
N GLY A 274 -4.80 5.43 13.26
CA GLY A 274 -4.24 5.80 14.56
C GLY A 274 -2.92 6.58 14.45
N GLY A 275 -2.71 7.31 13.34
CA GLY A 275 -1.47 8.03 13.03
C GLY A 275 -0.34 7.16 12.47
N ILE A 276 -0.61 5.89 12.13
CA ILE A 276 0.33 4.96 11.50
C ILE A 276 -0.06 4.73 10.05
N ASN A 277 0.89 4.86 9.12
CA ASN A 277 0.68 4.52 7.71
C ASN A 277 0.83 3.02 7.49
N ILE A 278 -0.25 2.37 7.06
CA ILE A 278 -0.34 0.93 6.81
C ILE A 278 -0.55 0.72 5.32
N LEU A 279 0.46 0.15 4.65
CA LEU A 279 0.34 -0.38 3.30
C LEU A 279 -0.23 -1.81 3.39
N ILE A 280 -1.31 -2.06 2.67
CA ILE A 280 -1.87 -3.41 2.50
C ILE A 280 -1.69 -3.77 1.02
N ILE A 281 -1.04 -4.90 0.76
CA ILE A 281 -0.75 -5.39 -0.59
C ILE A 281 -0.73 -6.91 -0.53
N HIS A 282 -1.42 -7.60 -1.44
CA HIS A 282 -1.54 -9.06 -1.31
C HIS A 282 -0.21 -9.77 -1.59
N ASN A 283 0.41 -9.50 -2.75
CA ASN A 283 1.71 -10.06 -3.12
C ASN A 283 2.82 -9.00 -2.97
N MET A 284 3.85 -9.32 -2.19
CA MET A 284 4.88 -8.36 -1.78
C MET A 284 6.28 -8.91 -2.01
N ASP A 285 7.12 -8.09 -2.65
CA ASP A 285 8.56 -8.29 -2.74
C ASP A 285 9.30 -7.13 -2.05
N MET A 286 10.35 -7.46 -1.28
CA MET A 286 11.24 -6.49 -0.65
C MET A 286 11.85 -5.46 -1.62
N GLN A 287 12.10 -5.84 -2.87
CA GLN A 287 12.59 -4.93 -3.90
C GLN A 287 11.58 -3.80 -4.18
N MET A 288 10.28 -4.01 -3.96
CA MET A 288 9.27 -2.96 -4.12
C MET A 288 9.51 -1.78 -3.17
N LEU A 289 9.93 -2.05 -1.92
CA LEU A 289 10.28 -1.01 -0.95
C LEU A 289 11.57 -0.28 -1.34
N LYS A 290 12.57 -1.04 -1.78
CA LYS A 290 13.86 -0.51 -2.25
C LYS A 290 13.72 0.37 -3.50
N LYS A 291 12.92 -0.06 -4.46
CA LYS A 291 12.59 0.63 -5.71
C LYS A 291 11.52 1.71 -5.54
N ARG A 292 10.83 1.74 -4.38
CA ARG A 292 9.68 2.62 -4.09
C ARG A 292 8.60 2.51 -5.17
N TYR A 293 8.36 1.30 -5.65
CA TYR A 293 7.38 0.99 -6.70
C TYR A 293 6.75 -0.37 -6.42
N LEU A 294 5.42 -0.40 -6.29
CA LEU A 294 4.65 -1.54 -5.78
C LEU A 294 4.39 -2.61 -6.86
N GLY A 295 5.33 -2.85 -7.76
CA GLY A 295 5.22 -3.88 -8.81
C GLY A 295 4.68 -3.37 -10.14
N GLU A 296 4.80 -4.22 -11.16
CA GLU A 296 4.40 -3.90 -12.53
C GLU A 296 2.88 -3.78 -12.63
N SER A 297 2.43 -2.64 -13.16
CA SER A 297 1.02 -2.49 -13.51
C SER A 297 0.80 -3.15 -14.87
N LYS A 298 -0.08 -4.15 -14.94
CA LYS A 298 -0.50 -4.68 -16.25
C LYS A 298 -1.46 -3.74 -16.98
N GLN A 299 -1.86 -2.64 -16.34
CA GLN A 299 -2.82 -1.67 -16.85
C GLN A 299 -2.32 -0.23 -16.64
N ILE A 300 -2.52 0.63 -17.62
CA ILE A 300 -2.18 2.05 -17.49
C ILE A 300 -3.28 2.77 -16.71
N MET A 301 -2.87 3.52 -15.70
CA MET A 301 -3.75 4.36 -14.90
C MET A 301 -3.54 5.84 -15.23
N HIS A 302 -4.58 6.67 -15.04
CA HIS A 302 -4.48 8.12 -15.23
C HIS A 302 -3.43 8.77 -14.30
N SER A 303 -3.23 8.20 -13.12
CA SER A 303 -2.17 8.57 -12.20
C SER A 303 -1.51 7.33 -11.63
N ASP A 304 -0.19 7.38 -11.47
CA ASP A 304 0.56 6.28 -10.88
C ASP A 304 0.35 6.26 -9.35
N HIS A 305 -0.49 5.32 -8.92
CA HIS A 305 -0.75 5.00 -7.52
C HIS A 305 0.24 3.98 -6.95
N LEU A 306 1.04 3.32 -7.80
CA LEU A 306 2.00 2.27 -7.43
C LEU A 306 3.35 2.83 -7.01
N VAL A 307 3.71 4.06 -7.40
CA VAL A 307 4.85 4.75 -6.79
C VAL A 307 4.61 4.90 -5.29
N LEU A 308 5.50 4.34 -4.48
CA LEU A 308 5.50 4.48 -3.04
C LEU A 308 6.15 5.82 -2.66
N ASP A 309 5.42 6.92 -2.83
CA ASP A 309 5.79 8.28 -2.40
C ASP A 309 5.64 8.46 -0.88
N ILE A 310 4.57 7.93 -0.30
CA ILE A 310 4.35 7.88 1.15
C ILE A 310 5.14 6.71 1.76
N VAL A 311 5.86 6.95 2.84
CA VAL A 311 6.61 5.92 3.58
C VAL A 311 5.64 5.16 4.49
N PRO A 312 5.45 3.84 4.31
CA PRO A 312 4.68 3.04 5.25
C PRO A 312 5.44 2.87 6.56
N ASP A 313 4.68 2.75 7.64
CA ASP A 313 5.15 2.27 8.94
C ASP A 313 4.94 0.75 9.03
N ILE A 314 3.82 0.23 8.51
CA ILE A 314 3.51 -1.21 8.41
C ILE A 314 3.28 -1.57 6.96
N VAL A 315 3.79 -2.72 6.54
CA VAL A 315 3.40 -3.39 5.30
C VAL A 315 2.78 -4.72 5.67
N HIS A 316 1.51 -4.89 5.34
CA HIS A 316 0.79 -6.14 5.51
C HIS A 316 0.57 -6.81 4.16
N PHE A 317 0.92 -8.09 4.07
CA PHE A 317 0.81 -8.89 2.88
C PHE A 317 0.43 -10.35 3.15
N GLY A 318 0.04 -11.06 2.08
CA GLY A 318 -0.40 -12.46 2.05
C GLY A 318 0.44 -13.30 1.07
N HIS A 319 -0.18 -14.26 0.38
CA HIS A 319 0.34 -15.08 -0.73
C HIS A 319 1.49 -16.07 -0.41
N SER A 320 2.45 -15.69 0.45
CA SER A 320 3.58 -16.56 0.79
C SER A 320 3.19 -17.76 1.68
N HIS A 321 1.99 -17.72 2.27
CA HIS A 321 1.37 -18.75 3.12
C HIS A 321 2.19 -19.17 4.37
N GLU A 322 3.26 -18.45 4.69
CA GLU A 322 4.06 -18.68 5.90
C GLU A 322 4.02 -17.44 6.80
N PRO A 323 3.58 -17.58 8.07
CA PRO A 323 3.51 -16.46 8.99
C PRO A 323 4.89 -15.86 9.26
N GLN A 324 5.00 -14.54 9.16
CA GLN A 324 6.26 -13.84 9.36
C GLN A 324 6.03 -12.41 9.87
N VAL A 325 6.87 -12.00 10.81
CA VAL A 325 7.04 -10.60 11.20
C VAL A 325 8.51 -10.22 11.04
N THR A 326 8.81 -9.27 10.17
CA THR A 326 10.16 -8.77 9.94
C THR A 326 10.21 -7.25 10.01
N ASN A 327 11.41 -6.69 9.97
CA ASN A 327 11.60 -5.25 9.91
C ASN A 327 12.57 -4.89 8.79
N TYR A 328 12.18 -3.91 7.98
CA TYR A 328 13.06 -3.32 6.97
C TYR A 328 13.13 -1.81 7.17
N LYS A 329 14.26 -1.34 7.71
CA LYS A 329 14.51 0.11 7.93
C LYS A 329 13.36 0.80 8.65
N SER A 330 12.92 0.21 9.77
CA SER A 330 11.82 0.71 10.62
C SER A 330 10.43 0.58 10.01
N VAL A 331 10.28 -0.11 8.88
CA VAL A 331 8.99 -0.59 8.37
C VAL A 331 8.75 -1.99 8.93
N THR A 332 7.68 -2.19 9.69
CA THR A 332 7.28 -3.52 10.17
C THR A 332 6.55 -4.23 9.04
N MET A 333 7.01 -5.43 8.69
CA MET A 333 6.44 -6.24 7.63
C MET A 333 5.75 -7.45 8.23
N VAL A 334 4.52 -7.71 7.80
CA VAL A 334 3.62 -8.66 8.46
C VAL A 334 2.89 -9.54 7.44
N ASN A 335 3.07 -10.85 7.60
CA ASN A 335 2.31 -11.89 6.93
C ASN A 335 1.74 -12.84 7.99
N SER A 336 0.45 -13.16 7.88
CA SER A 336 -0.24 -14.03 8.85
C SER A 336 -0.22 -15.50 8.47
N GLY A 337 0.30 -15.85 7.30
CA GLY A 337 0.18 -17.16 6.69
C GLY A 337 -1.21 -17.38 6.09
N SER A 338 -1.66 -18.62 6.03
CA SER A 338 -2.94 -19.00 5.43
C SER A 338 -3.74 -19.95 6.30
N LEU A 339 -5.07 -19.79 6.32
CA LEU A 339 -5.98 -20.71 7.02
C LEU A 339 -5.97 -22.14 6.46
N LEU A 340 -5.46 -22.35 5.24
CA LEU A 340 -5.23 -23.68 4.67
C LEU A 340 -3.93 -24.34 5.16
N GLY A 341 -3.06 -23.58 5.85
CA GLY A 341 -1.74 -24.03 6.24
C GLY A 341 -1.35 -23.52 7.63
N LYS A 342 -0.14 -22.97 7.75
CA LYS A 342 0.27 -22.32 8.99
C LYS A 342 -0.37 -20.93 9.04
N PHE A 343 -1.11 -20.67 10.11
CA PHE A 343 -1.78 -19.39 10.31
C PHE A 343 -1.52 -18.84 11.72
N ALA A 344 -1.01 -17.61 11.77
CA ALA A 344 -0.75 -16.89 12.99
C ALA A 344 -1.16 -15.42 12.80
N PRO A 345 -2.40 -15.05 13.20
CA PRO A 345 -2.83 -13.66 13.28
C PRO A 345 -1.82 -12.82 14.04
N VAL A 346 -1.60 -11.60 13.56
CA VAL A 346 -0.63 -10.69 14.18
C VAL A 346 -1.35 -9.49 14.75
N ILE A 347 -1.28 -9.30 16.07
CA ILE A 347 -1.78 -8.09 16.73
C ILE A 347 -0.60 -7.14 16.92
N ILE A 348 -0.75 -5.89 16.49
CA ILE A 348 0.23 -4.83 16.71
C ILE A 348 -0.38 -3.74 17.59
N ASP A 349 0.31 -3.41 18.67
CA ASP A 349 0.06 -2.19 19.42
C ASP A 349 0.75 -1.02 18.70
N LEU A 350 -0.05 -0.09 18.19
CA LEU A 350 0.44 0.98 17.33
C LEU A 350 1.22 2.03 18.13
N ALA A 351 1.02 2.12 19.44
CA ALA A 351 1.77 3.02 20.32
C ALA A 351 3.17 2.48 20.62
N THR A 352 3.30 1.17 20.87
CA THR A 352 4.59 0.55 21.21
C THR A 352 5.33 -0.05 20.01
N ARG A 353 4.62 -0.32 18.91
CA ARG A 353 5.11 -1.05 17.73
C ARG A 353 5.45 -2.52 17.99
N GLU A 354 5.03 -3.06 19.13
CA GLU A 354 5.20 -4.47 19.46
C GLU A 354 4.19 -5.31 18.66
N ALA A 355 4.69 -6.37 18.03
CA ALA A 355 3.90 -7.30 17.25
C ALA A 355 3.85 -8.65 17.95
N PHE A 356 2.65 -9.18 18.12
CA PHE A 356 2.38 -10.45 18.79
C PHE A 356 1.73 -11.40 17.79
N GLN A 357 2.41 -12.50 17.49
CA GLN A 357 1.82 -13.62 16.75
C GLN A 357 1.10 -14.51 17.76
N ASP A 358 -0.21 -14.68 17.60
CA ASP A 358 -1.01 -15.51 18.49
C ASP A 358 -1.48 -16.76 17.76
N THR A 359 -1.02 -17.92 18.19
CA THR A 359 -1.44 -19.23 17.64
C THR A 359 -2.40 -19.96 18.58
N SER A 360 -3.03 -19.27 19.53
CA SER A 360 -4.00 -19.88 20.45
C SER A 360 -5.43 -19.93 19.90
N TRP A 361 -5.69 -19.22 18.80
CA TRP A 361 -6.99 -19.14 18.13
C TRP A 361 -7.55 -20.49 17.65
N ASP A 362 -6.69 -21.49 17.41
CA ASP A 362 -7.10 -22.83 16.97
C ASP A 362 -7.50 -23.77 18.13
N LYS A 363 -7.12 -23.41 19.36
CA LYS A 363 -7.29 -24.23 20.59
C LYS A 363 -8.61 -23.98 21.30
N SER A 364 -9.32 -22.90 20.94
CA SER A 364 -10.62 -22.53 21.52
C SER A 364 -11.77 -23.39 21.01
#